data_AF-A0A8J7Q8L4-F1
#
_entry.id   AF-A0A8J7Q8L4-F1
#
_cell.length_a   1.000
_cell.length_b   1.000
_cell.length_c   1.000
_cell.angle_alpha   90.00
_cell.angle_beta   90.00
_cell.angle_gamma   90.00
#
_symmetry.space_group_name_H-M   'P 1'
#
loop_
_entity.id
_entity.type
_entity.pdbx_description
1 polymer ?
#
loop_
_entity_poly.entity_id
_entity_poly.type
_entity_poly.pdbx_seq_one_letter_code
_entity_poly.pdbx_strand_id
1 'polypeptide(L)'
;MHWATRVSTHSSTNPATAPAASRRHLSAAPLLVVARGGKPTHTPVWFMRQAGRSLPEYRAARGDVPMLLACMTPELACEITVQPVRRHGVDAAILFSDIVVPLHAAGVDVDIVAGTGPVVAHPVRTVADVAALPRLDADRVRPVADTVGLLLGELGQTPLIGFAGAPFTLASYLVEGGPSRTYQRTKALMHGDPTTWHALAGALAELTLTFLRV
;
A
#
# COMPACT_ATOMS: atom_id res chain seq x y z
N MET A 1 -27.43 -29.57 55.57
CA MET A 1 -26.25 -30.13 54.88
C MET A 1 -26.73 -30.85 53.64
N HIS A 2 -25.97 -30.69 52.55
CA HIS A 2 -26.05 -31.35 51.25
C HIS A 2 -26.96 -30.80 50.14
N TRP A 3 -26.26 -30.04 49.28
CA TRP A 3 -26.41 -29.72 47.85
C TRP A 3 -27.26 -30.67 46.98
N ALA A 4 -28.09 -30.07 46.12
CA ALA A 4 -28.60 -30.67 44.90
C ALA A 4 -28.17 -29.79 43.70
N THR A 5 -27.51 -30.46 42.77
CA THR A 5 -26.79 -29.99 41.58
C THR A 5 -27.70 -29.25 40.59
N ARG A 6 -27.35 -28.02 40.20
CA ARG A 6 -27.82 -27.42 38.94
C ARG A 6 -26.69 -27.45 37.93
N VAL A 7 -26.96 -28.09 36.80
CA VAL A 7 -26.14 -28.08 35.60
C VAL A 7 -26.24 -26.69 34.98
N SER A 8 -25.13 -25.94 34.97
CA SER A 8 -25.01 -24.69 34.22
C SER A 8 -24.53 -25.00 32.81
N THR A 9 -25.44 -24.96 31.84
CA THR A 9 -25.10 -24.93 30.41
C THR A 9 -24.35 -23.63 30.12
N HIS A 10 -23.03 -23.74 29.89
CA HIS A 10 -22.23 -22.64 29.37
C HIS A 10 -22.60 -22.43 27.89
N SER A 11 -23.37 -21.37 27.63
CA SER A 11 -23.51 -20.80 26.30
C SER A 11 -22.16 -20.19 25.91
N SER A 12 -21.39 -20.91 25.10
CA SER A 12 -20.22 -20.37 24.43
C SER A 12 -20.70 -19.42 23.33
N THR A 13 -20.78 -18.13 23.66
CA THR A 13 -20.88 -17.07 22.66
C THR A 13 -19.60 -17.05 21.83
N ASN A 14 -19.71 -17.59 20.62
CA ASN A 14 -18.71 -17.45 19.56
C ASN A 14 -18.48 -15.95 19.33
N PRO A 15 -17.24 -15.41 19.42
CA PRO A 15 -17.02 -14.01 19.12
C PRO A 15 -17.35 -13.80 17.64
N ALA A 16 -18.31 -12.91 17.41
CA ALA A 16 -18.73 -12.51 16.09
C ALA A 16 -17.51 -12.13 15.25
N THR A 17 -17.31 -12.86 14.16
CA THR A 17 -16.43 -12.47 13.07
C THR A 17 -16.76 -11.02 12.71
N ALA A 18 -15.77 -10.13 12.80
CA ALA A 18 -15.93 -8.74 12.36
C ALA A 18 -16.53 -8.72 10.94
N PRO A 19 -17.46 -7.81 10.63
CA PRO A 19 -18.05 -7.78 9.30
C PRO A 19 -16.94 -7.51 8.29
N ALA A 20 -16.79 -8.40 7.30
CA ALA A 20 -15.96 -8.16 6.13
C ALA A 20 -16.30 -6.75 5.61
N ALA A 21 -15.29 -5.87 5.54
CA ALA A 21 -15.45 -4.51 5.07
C ALA A 21 -16.28 -4.51 3.78
N SER A 22 -17.46 -3.87 3.82
CA SER A 22 -18.45 -3.95 2.75
C SER A 22 -17.85 -3.43 1.46
N ARG A 23 -17.56 -4.32 0.50
CA ARG A 23 -17.23 -3.91 -0.87
C ARG A 23 -18.33 -2.97 -1.36
N ARG A 24 -17.96 -1.72 -1.68
CA ARG A 24 -18.90 -0.78 -2.31
C ARG A 24 -19.37 -1.34 -3.65
N HIS A 25 -20.68 -1.43 -3.84
CA HIS A 25 -21.24 -1.87 -5.11
C HIS A 25 -21.31 -0.69 -6.09
N LEU A 26 -20.24 -0.51 -6.88
CA LEU A 26 -20.07 0.57 -7.85
C LEU A 26 -20.20 0.06 -9.29
N SER A 27 -21.27 -0.69 -9.58
CA SER A 27 -21.45 -1.37 -10.87
C SER A 27 -21.51 -0.41 -12.06
N ALA A 28 -22.01 0.81 -11.85
CA ALA A 28 -22.14 1.86 -12.87
C ALA A 28 -20.93 2.79 -12.98
N ALA A 29 -19.92 2.68 -12.10
CA ALA A 29 -18.75 3.57 -12.16
C ALA A 29 -17.97 3.37 -13.47
N PRO A 30 -17.77 4.42 -14.29
CA PRO A 30 -17.18 4.32 -15.63
C PRO A 30 -15.86 3.54 -15.68
N LEU A 31 -14.94 3.78 -14.74
CA LEU A 31 -13.66 3.05 -14.66
C LEU A 31 -13.87 1.55 -14.45
N LEU A 32 -14.79 1.16 -13.56
CA LEU A 32 -15.02 -0.25 -13.27
C LEU A 32 -15.79 -0.96 -14.38
N VAL A 33 -16.66 -0.24 -15.10
CA VAL A 33 -17.34 -0.76 -16.29
C VAL A 33 -16.32 -1.10 -17.38
N VAL A 34 -15.42 -0.16 -17.71
CA VAL A 34 -14.40 -0.41 -18.75
C VAL A 34 -13.39 -1.47 -18.33
N ALA A 35 -13.00 -1.52 -17.05
CA ALA A 35 -12.08 -2.54 -16.53
C ALA A 35 -12.66 -3.97 -16.61
N ARG A 36 -13.99 -4.11 -16.63
CA ARG A 36 -14.69 -5.39 -16.86
C ARG A 36 -15.00 -5.66 -18.34
N GLY A 37 -14.54 -4.81 -19.27
CA GLY A 37 -14.79 -4.94 -20.71
C GLY A 37 -16.15 -4.40 -21.18
N GLY A 38 -16.89 -3.67 -20.33
CA GLY A 38 -18.15 -3.04 -20.70
C GLY A 38 -17.98 -1.68 -21.39
N LYS A 39 -19.08 -1.13 -21.92
CA LYS A 39 -19.13 0.23 -22.48
C LYS A 39 -19.58 1.23 -21.40
N PRO A 40 -18.71 2.14 -20.93
CA PRO A 40 -19.09 3.14 -19.92
C PRO A 40 -19.93 4.27 -20.54
N THR A 41 -20.56 5.07 -19.68
CA THR A 41 -21.35 6.26 -20.08
C THR A 41 -20.49 7.37 -20.70
N HIS A 42 -19.21 7.42 -20.35
CA HIS A 42 -18.19 8.28 -20.94
C HIS A 42 -16.81 7.63 -20.74
N THR A 43 -15.77 8.14 -21.40
CA THR A 43 -14.39 7.62 -21.24
C THR A 43 -13.84 8.02 -19.87
N PRO A 44 -13.56 7.08 -18.95
CA PRO A 44 -13.08 7.41 -17.61
C PRO A 44 -11.66 7.97 -17.63
N VAL A 45 -11.39 9.00 -16.83
CA VAL A 45 -10.07 9.62 -16.70
C VAL A 45 -9.67 9.77 -15.23
N TRP A 46 -8.44 9.38 -14.94
CA TRP A 46 -7.71 9.68 -13.71
C TRP A 46 -6.21 9.82 -14.06
N PHE A 47 -5.42 10.42 -13.17
CA PHE A 47 -4.00 10.65 -13.46
C PHE A 47 -3.10 9.98 -12.41
N MET A 48 -2.04 9.31 -12.88
CA MET A 48 -0.94 8.93 -11.99
C MET A 48 -0.37 10.20 -11.35
N ARG A 49 -0.15 10.15 -10.03
CA ARG A 49 0.28 11.31 -9.21
C ARG A 49 -0.73 12.47 -9.19
N GLN A 50 -2.03 12.21 -9.37
CA GLN A 50 -3.06 13.24 -9.27
C GLN A 50 -3.09 13.95 -7.91
N ALA A 51 -2.83 13.22 -6.82
CA ALA A 51 -2.63 13.76 -5.48
C ALA A 51 -1.14 14.05 -5.27
N GLY A 52 -0.73 15.31 -5.42
CA GLY A 52 0.69 15.65 -5.38
C GLY A 52 0.99 17.13 -5.53
N ARG A 53 2.28 17.43 -5.70
CA ARG A 53 2.84 18.80 -5.66
C ARG A 53 2.28 19.75 -6.73
N SER A 54 1.53 19.27 -7.72
CA SER A 54 0.79 20.13 -8.66
C SER A 54 -0.33 20.90 -7.96
N LEU A 55 -0.89 20.38 -6.86
CA LEU A 55 -1.99 20.98 -6.13
C LEU A 55 -1.49 21.86 -4.97
N PRO A 56 -1.94 23.13 -4.84
CA PRO A 56 -1.60 23.97 -3.69
C PRO A 56 -2.13 23.42 -2.37
N GLU A 57 -3.33 22.84 -2.35
CA GLU A 57 -3.95 22.19 -1.19
C GLU A 57 -3.17 20.96 -0.71
N TYR A 58 -2.53 20.21 -1.62
CA TYR A 58 -1.61 19.14 -1.26
C TYR A 58 -0.39 19.70 -0.51
N ARG A 59 0.20 20.79 -1.01
CA ARG A 59 1.37 21.40 -0.37
C ARG A 59 1.01 21.93 1.01
N ALA A 60 -0.16 22.56 1.15
CA ALA A 60 -0.68 23.03 2.43
C ALA A 60 -0.93 21.89 3.41
N ALA A 61 -1.56 20.79 2.98
CA ALA A 61 -1.85 19.64 3.83
C ALA A 61 -0.58 18.86 4.22
N ARG A 62 0.34 18.63 3.28
CA ARG A 62 1.60 17.92 3.55
C ARG A 62 2.53 18.71 4.47
N GLY A 63 2.59 20.04 4.31
CA GLY A 63 3.55 20.89 5.01
C GLY A 63 4.96 20.27 4.99
N ASP A 64 5.54 20.16 6.19
CA ASP A 64 6.85 19.54 6.43
C ASP A 64 6.78 18.08 6.90
N VAL A 65 5.59 17.47 6.91
CA VAL A 65 5.45 16.07 7.34
C VAL A 65 6.32 15.18 6.42
N PRO A 66 7.07 14.18 6.90
CA PRO A 66 7.79 13.27 6.01
C PRO A 66 6.84 12.43 5.13
N MET A 67 7.28 12.00 3.95
CA MET A 67 6.42 11.27 3.00
C MET A 67 5.87 9.99 3.61
N LEU A 68 6.73 9.16 4.20
CA LEU A 68 6.31 7.89 4.79
C LEU A 68 5.40 8.10 6.00
N LEU A 69 5.65 9.13 6.82
CA LEU A 69 4.76 9.49 7.92
C LEU A 69 3.38 9.92 7.41
N ALA A 70 3.33 10.72 6.34
CA ALA A 70 2.07 11.15 5.75
C ALA A 70 1.27 9.97 5.17
N CYS A 71 1.93 8.99 4.55
CA CYS A 71 1.28 7.75 4.08
C CYS A 71 0.75 6.87 5.22
N MET A 72 1.34 6.97 6.41
CA MET A 72 0.96 6.21 7.61
C MET A 72 0.03 6.99 8.56
N THR A 73 -0.40 8.19 8.18
CA THR A 73 -1.34 9.03 8.95
C THR A 73 -2.71 9.03 8.27
N PRO A 74 -3.69 8.26 8.76
CA PRO A 74 -4.91 7.97 7.99
C PRO A 74 -5.71 9.18 7.54
N GLU A 75 -5.91 10.16 8.41
CA GLU A 75 -6.70 11.36 8.13
C GLU A 75 -6.01 12.23 7.07
N LEU A 76 -4.68 12.36 7.17
CA LEU A 76 -3.88 13.12 6.22
C LEU A 76 -3.84 12.45 4.84
N ALA A 77 -3.61 11.12 4.81
CA ALA A 77 -3.62 10.36 3.57
C ALA A 77 -5.00 10.35 2.91
N CYS A 78 -6.08 10.29 3.71
CA CYS A 78 -7.45 10.40 3.24
C CYS A 78 -7.68 11.78 2.60
N GLU A 79 -7.40 12.87 3.32
CA GLU A 79 -7.57 14.24 2.82
C GLU A 79 -6.78 14.47 1.51
N ILE A 80 -5.52 14.05 1.45
CA ILE A 80 -4.72 14.19 0.23
C ILE A 80 -5.31 13.41 -0.94
N THR A 81 -5.79 12.18 -0.69
CA THR A 81 -6.34 11.31 -1.74
C THR A 81 -7.60 11.90 -2.38
N VAL A 82 -8.46 12.59 -1.61
CA VAL A 82 -9.74 13.13 -2.10
C VAL A 82 -9.60 14.47 -2.83
N GLN A 83 -8.52 15.23 -2.62
CA GLN A 83 -8.30 16.54 -3.25
C GLN A 83 -8.48 16.54 -4.78
N PRO A 84 -7.89 15.61 -5.56
CA PRO A 84 -8.03 15.62 -7.02
C PRO A 84 -9.45 15.24 -7.46
N VAL A 85 -10.14 14.40 -6.69
CA VAL A 85 -11.56 14.05 -6.94
C VAL A 85 -12.43 15.30 -6.78
N ARG A 86 -12.25 16.05 -5.68
CA ARG A 86 -12.98 17.29 -5.40
C ARG A 86 -12.68 18.38 -6.44
N ARG A 87 -11.41 18.52 -6.85
CA ARG A 87 -10.97 19.59 -7.75
C ARG A 87 -11.29 19.32 -9.23
N HIS A 88 -11.14 18.08 -9.67
CA HIS A 88 -11.14 17.74 -11.10
C HIS A 88 -12.27 16.80 -11.51
N GLY A 89 -13.02 16.21 -10.57
CA GLY A 89 -14.09 15.27 -10.89
C GLY A 89 -13.59 14.01 -11.61
N VAL A 90 -12.36 13.56 -11.31
CA VAL A 90 -11.78 12.35 -11.91
C VAL A 90 -12.60 11.10 -11.57
N ASP A 91 -12.58 10.12 -12.48
CA ASP A 91 -13.36 8.89 -12.40
C ASP A 91 -12.83 7.85 -11.43
N ALA A 92 -11.68 8.12 -10.80
CA ALA A 92 -11.13 7.31 -9.73
C ALA A 92 -10.21 8.10 -8.81
N ALA A 93 -10.25 7.75 -7.54
CA ALA A 93 -9.19 8.09 -6.60
C ALA A 93 -8.11 7.01 -6.68
N ILE A 94 -6.84 7.42 -6.59
CA ILE A 94 -5.74 6.51 -6.28
C ILE A 94 -5.23 6.85 -4.88
N LEU A 95 -5.08 5.82 -4.05
CA LEU A 95 -4.61 5.96 -2.68
C LEU A 95 -3.34 6.82 -2.63
N PHE A 96 -3.29 7.79 -1.73
CA PHE A 96 -2.05 8.47 -1.41
C PHE A 96 -1.18 7.56 -0.53
N SER A 97 -0.18 6.93 -1.16
CA SER A 97 0.80 6.06 -0.50
C SER A 97 2.13 6.15 -1.28
N ASP A 98 3.13 5.36 -0.87
CA ASP A 98 4.36 5.14 -1.64
C ASP A 98 4.65 3.64 -1.79
N ILE A 99 5.28 3.25 -2.90
CA ILE A 99 5.60 1.85 -3.18
C ILE A 99 6.55 1.23 -2.15
N VAL A 100 7.33 2.04 -1.42
CA VAL A 100 8.24 1.55 -0.37
C VAL A 100 7.61 1.49 1.02
N VAL A 101 6.36 1.92 1.20
CA VAL A 101 5.65 1.82 2.50
C VAL A 101 5.68 0.40 3.08
N PRO A 102 5.46 -0.68 2.30
CA PRO A 102 5.54 -2.04 2.83
C PRO A 102 6.93 -2.43 3.34
N LEU A 103 8.00 -1.92 2.71
CA LEU A 103 9.38 -2.14 3.18
C LEU A 103 9.64 -1.41 4.49
N HIS A 104 9.24 -0.13 4.55
CA HIS A 104 9.37 0.68 5.76
C HIS A 104 8.59 0.06 6.93
N ALA A 105 7.34 -0.36 6.69
CA ALA A 105 6.49 -0.98 7.71
C ALA A 105 7.01 -2.35 8.17
N ALA A 106 7.70 -3.11 7.29
CA ALA A 106 8.40 -4.33 7.67
C ALA A 106 9.63 -4.05 8.55
N GLY A 107 10.15 -2.81 8.58
CA GLY A 107 11.34 -2.44 9.35
C GLY A 107 12.62 -2.38 8.53
N VAL A 108 12.52 -2.34 7.19
CA VAL A 108 13.67 -1.99 6.35
C VAL A 108 13.97 -0.52 6.54
N ASP A 109 15.25 -0.19 6.75
CA ASP A 109 15.72 1.19 6.82
C ASP A 109 15.75 1.82 5.42
N VAL A 110 14.58 2.28 5.01
CA VAL A 110 14.31 3.01 3.77
C VAL A 110 13.64 4.33 4.10
N ASP A 111 14.16 5.41 3.52
CA ASP A 111 13.59 6.75 3.62
C ASP A 111 13.44 7.40 2.24
N ILE A 112 12.55 8.38 2.13
CA ILE A 112 12.31 9.16 0.90
C ILE A 112 12.95 10.53 1.07
N VAL A 113 14.18 10.66 0.57
CA VAL A 113 14.95 11.90 0.63
C VAL A 113 14.48 12.90 -0.43
N ALA A 114 14.22 14.14 -0.01
CA ALA A 114 13.75 15.19 -0.91
C ALA A 114 14.74 15.45 -2.06
N GLY A 115 14.26 15.33 -3.30
CA GLY A 115 15.08 15.52 -4.51
C GLY A 115 15.87 14.27 -4.95
N THR A 116 16.01 13.27 -4.09
CA THR A 116 16.74 12.02 -4.38
C THR A 116 15.79 10.84 -4.59
N GLY A 117 14.72 10.73 -3.79
CA GLY A 117 13.81 9.58 -3.79
C GLY A 117 14.18 8.55 -2.72
N PRO A 118 13.77 7.29 -2.88
CA PRO A 118 14.03 6.24 -1.90
C PRO A 118 15.53 5.95 -1.76
N VAL A 119 16.02 5.90 -0.52
CA VAL A 119 17.39 5.54 -0.15
C VAL A 119 17.32 4.43 0.89
N VAL A 120 18.16 3.40 0.72
CA VAL A 120 18.20 2.23 1.61
C VAL A 120 19.55 2.21 2.33
N ALA A 121 19.54 2.22 3.66
CA ALA A 121 20.76 2.33 4.46
C ALA A 121 21.68 1.10 4.31
N HIS A 122 21.08 -0.08 4.19
CA HIS A 122 21.78 -1.37 4.06
C HIS A 122 21.36 -2.09 2.78
N PRO A 123 22.02 -1.83 1.65
CA PRO A 123 21.66 -2.45 0.39
C PRO A 123 21.93 -3.96 0.37
N VAL A 124 21.03 -4.73 -0.25
CA VAL A 124 21.12 -6.19 -0.40
C VAL A 124 22.24 -6.56 -1.38
N ARG A 125 23.16 -7.44 -0.98
CA ARG A 125 24.29 -7.91 -1.81
C ARG A 125 24.35 -9.42 -1.91
N THR A 126 23.87 -10.13 -0.90
CA THR A 126 24.05 -11.57 -0.72
C THR A 126 22.75 -12.26 -0.32
N VAL A 127 22.70 -13.59 -0.47
CA VAL A 127 21.57 -14.40 0.04
C VAL A 127 21.37 -14.24 1.55
N ALA A 128 22.44 -13.99 2.31
CA ALA A 128 22.35 -13.75 3.75
C ALA A 128 21.60 -12.44 4.05
N ASP A 129 21.84 -11.38 3.26
CA ASP A 129 21.11 -10.12 3.37
C ASP A 129 19.62 -10.33 3.07
N VAL A 130 19.30 -11.16 2.06
CA VAL A 130 17.91 -11.53 1.75
C VAL A 130 17.27 -12.26 2.91
N ALA A 131 17.96 -13.23 3.50
CA ALA A 131 17.47 -13.99 4.65
C ALA A 131 17.26 -13.12 5.90
N ALA A 132 18.03 -12.04 6.03
CA ALA A 132 17.92 -11.07 7.11
C ALA A 132 16.81 -10.02 6.88
N LEU A 133 16.19 -9.96 5.70
CA LEU A 133 15.09 -9.02 5.45
C LEU A 133 13.91 -9.33 6.39
N PRO A 134 13.35 -8.30 7.04
CA PRO A 134 12.20 -8.52 7.91
C PRO A 134 10.97 -8.87 7.08
N ARG A 135 10.10 -9.71 7.67
CA ARG A 135 8.81 -10.03 7.08
C ARG A 135 7.79 -8.95 7.45
N LEU A 136 6.92 -8.61 6.51
CA LEU A 136 5.81 -7.70 6.78
C LEU A 136 4.72 -8.44 7.58
N ASP A 137 4.42 -7.92 8.76
CA ASP A 137 3.21 -8.26 9.50
C ASP A 137 2.07 -7.34 9.03
N ALA A 138 0.90 -7.90 8.72
CA ALA A 138 -0.27 -7.16 8.25
C ALA A 138 -0.71 -6.06 9.24
N ASP A 139 -0.53 -6.27 10.54
CA ASP A 139 -0.88 -5.26 11.56
C ASP A 139 -0.02 -4.00 11.44
N ARG A 140 1.19 -4.10 10.89
CA ARG A 140 2.09 -2.95 10.68
C ARG A 140 1.60 -1.99 9.61
N VAL A 141 0.71 -2.43 8.72
CA VAL A 141 0.12 -1.61 7.65
C VAL A 141 -1.36 -1.31 7.91
N ARG A 142 -1.86 -1.58 9.12
CA ARG A 142 -3.21 -1.22 9.54
C ARG A 142 -3.55 0.27 9.33
N PRO A 143 -2.66 1.25 9.52
CA PRO A 143 -2.97 2.66 9.19
C PRO A 143 -3.35 2.86 7.71
N VAL A 144 -2.81 2.06 6.80
CA VAL A 144 -3.19 2.09 5.38
C VAL A 144 -4.61 1.54 5.19
N ALA A 145 -4.96 0.45 5.88
CA ALA A 145 -6.32 -0.08 5.89
C ALA A 145 -7.33 0.91 6.52
N ASP A 146 -6.94 1.60 7.59
CA ASP A 146 -7.75 2.66 8.22
C ASP A 146 -7.99 3.83 7.24
N THR A 147 -6.95 4.22 6.48
CA THR A 147 -7.07 5.22 5.40
C THR A 147 -8.09 4.77 4.34
N VAL A 148 -8.02 3.51 3.90
CA VAL A 148 -8.99 2.94 2.96
C VAL A 148 -10.39 3.02 3.56
N GLY A 149 -10.58 2.65 4.83
CA GLY A 149 -11.85 2.76 5.54
C GLY A 149 -12.46 4.17 5.49
N LEU A 150 -11.67 5.19 5.81
CA LEU A 150 -12.08 6.61 5.72
C LEU A 150 -12.46 6.99 4.28
N LEU A 151 -11.64 6.59 3.31
CA LEU A 151 -11.86 6.90 1.89
C LEU A 151 -13.13 6.26 1.32
N LEU A 152 -13.50 5.07 1.76
CA LEU A 152 -14.74 4.44 1.32
C LEU A 152 -15.98 5.25 1.75
N GLY A 153 -15.89 6.01 2.85
CA GLY A 153 -16.93 6.95 3.28
C GLY A 153 -16.95 8.25 2.48
N GLU A 154 -15.79 8.79 2.12
CA GLU A 154 -15.65 10.08 1.43
C GLU A 154 -15.89 10.02 -0.09
N LEU A 155 -15.60 8.89 -0.74
CA LEU A 155 -15.51 8.83 -2.20
C LEU A 155 -16.85 8.63 -2.92
N GLY A 156 -17.96 8.42 -2.21
CA GLY A 156 -19.28 8.25 -2.83
C GLY A 156 -19.28 7.17 -3.92
N GLN A 157 -19.50 7.57 -5.18
CA GLN A 157 -19.49 6.67 -6.35
C GLN A 157 -18.12 6.53 -7.04
N THR A 158 -17.12 7.28 -6.61
CA THR A 158 -15.75 7.22 -7.16
C THR A 158 -15.03 5.97 -6.63
N PRO A 159 -14.58 5.06 -7.52
CA PRO A 159 -13.74 3.92 -7.14
C PRO A 159 -12.41 4.37 -6.52
N LEU A 160 -11.89 3.56 -5.61
CA LEU A 160 -10.54 3.71 -5.05
C LEU A 160 -9.61 2.68 -5.67
N ILE A 161 -8.47 3.14 -6.19
CA ILE A 161 -7.37 2.32 -6.69
C ILE A 161 -6.35 2.17 -5.57
N GLY A 162 -6.18 0.94 -5.07
CA GLY A 162 -5.01 0.53 -4.29
C GLY A 162 -3.86 0.15 -5.21
N PHE A 163 -2.62 0.21 -4.72
CA PHE A 163 -1.44 -0.13 -5.51
C PHE A 163 -0.29 -0.60 -4.61
N ALA A 164 0.69 -1.28 -5.20
CA ALA A 164 1.92 -1.68 -4.53
C ALA A 164 3.09 -1.71 -5.53
N GLY A 165 4.32 -1.68 -5.01
CA GLY A 165 5.51 -1.86 -5.82
C GLY A 165 5.64 -3.28 -6.35
N ALA A 166 6.00 -3.42 -7.63
CA ALA A 166 6.34 -4.72 -8.20
C ALA A 166 7.67 -5.24 -7.61
N PRO A 167 7.84 -6.56 -7.42
CA PRO A 167 9.05 -7.13 -6.80
C PRO A 167 10.36 -6.68 -7.45
N PHE A 168 10.43 -6.62 -8.79
CA PHE A 168 11.62 -6.14 -9.49
C PHE A 168 11.99 -4.68 -9.11
N THR A 169 10.99 -3.80 -9.00
CA THR A 169 11.22 -2.38 -8.67
C THR A 169 11.69 -2.22 -7.24
N LEU A 170 11.07 -2.93 -6.29
CA LEU A 170 11.49 -2.92 -4.89
C LEU A 170 12.90 -3.52 -4.73
N ALA A 171 13.18 -4.63 -5.40
CA ALA A 171 14.51 -5.24 -5.44
C ALA A 171 15.55 -4.26 -5.98
N SER A 172 15.19 -3.47 -7.00
CA SER A 172 16.08 -2.46 -7.57
C SER A 172 16.48 -1.41 -6.53
N TYR A 173 15.56 -0.91 -5.71
CA TYR A 173 15.92 0.02 -4.62
C TYR A 173 16.80 -0.65 -3.56
N LEU A 174 16.44 -1.86 -3.12
CA LEU A 174 17.20 -2.60 -2.12
C LEU A 174 18.61 -2.93 -2.59
N VAL A 175 18.81 -3.25 -3.88
CA VAL A 175 20.12 -3.61 -4.42
C VAL A 175 20.91 -2.35 -4.81
N GLU A 176 20.31 -1.34 -5.41
CA GLU A 176 21.07 -0.14 -5.78
C GLU A 176 21.45 0.68 -4.54
N GLY A 177 20.58 0.71 -3.53
CA GLY A 177 20.69 1.53 -2.33
C GLY A 177 20.11 2.94 -2.48
N GLY A 178 19.62 3.28 -3.67
CA GLY A 178 19.15 4.61 -4.02
C GLY A 178 18.67 4.68 -5.46
N PRO A 179 18.37 5.88 -5.97
CA PRO A 179 17.98 6.06 -7.37
C PRO A 179 19.09 5.64 -8.32
N SER A 180 18.76 4.81 -9.31
CA SER A 180 19.68 4.35 -10.35
C SER A 180 19.03 4.53 -11.72
N ARG A 181 19.81 5.01 -12.70
CA ARG A 181 19.35 5.12 -14.09
C ARG A 181 19.69 3.87 -14.91
N THR A 182 20.71 3.12 -14.49
CA THR A 182 21.28 2.01 -15.26
C THR A 182 20.96 0.65 -14.64
N TYR A 183 20.68 0.61 -13.33
CA TYR A 183 20.38 -0.61 -12.56
C TYR A 183 21.49 -1.65 -12.68
N GLN A 184 22.74 -1.19 -12.70
CA GLN A 184 23.91 -2.04 -12.93
C GLN A 184 24.06 -3.11 -11.84
N ARG A 185 23.85 -2.77 -10.57
CA ARG A 185 23.96 -3.73 -9.46
C ARG A 185 22.78 -4.69 -9.47
N THR A 186 21.57 -4.20 -9.72
CA THR A 186 20.39 -5.04 -9.84
C THR A 186 20.57 -6.08 -10.95
N LYS A 187 20.99 -5.65 -12.14
CA LYS A 187 21.22 -6.55 -13.28
C LYS A 187 22.40 -7.50 -13.01
N ALA A 188 23.48 -7.01 -12.42
CA ALA A 188 24.61 -7.86 -12.05
C ALA A 188 24.21 -8.97 -11.07
N LEU A 189 23.39 -8.66 -10.05
CA LEU A 189 22.84 -9.68 -9.14
C LEU A 189 21.92 -10.65 -9.89
N MET A 190 20.98 -10.12 -10.69
CA MET A 190 20.01 -10.93 -11.44
C MET A 190 20.67 -11.94 -12.40
N HIS A 191 21.78 -11.55 -13.05
CA HIS A 191 22.48 -12.41 -14.00
C HIS A 191 23.62 -13.23 -13.38
N GLY A 192 24.34 -12.65 -12.42
CA GLY A 192 25.53 -13.26 -11.80
C GLY A 192 25.22 -14.19 -10.63
N ASP A 193 24.11 -13.96 -9.93
CA ASP A 193 23.61 -14.84 -8.86
C ASP A 193 22.07 -14.94 -8.92
N PRO A 194 21.54 -15.74 -9.87
CA PRO A 194 20.10 -15.93 -10.01
C PRO A 194 19.44 -16.51 -8.77
N THR A 195 20.16 -17.29 -7.96
CA THR A 195 19.64 -17.90 -6.73
C THR A 195 19.30 -16.81 -5.70
N THR A 196 20.23 -15.91 -5.41
CA THR A 196 19.97 -14.76 -4.53
C THR A 196 18.88 -13.86 -5.10
N TRP A 197 18.90 -13.62 -6.41
CA TRP A 197 17.87 -12.81 -7.08
C TRP A 197 16.46 -13.39 -6.92
N HIS A 198 16.27 -14.68 -7.17
CA HIS A 198 14.97 -15.34 -7.03
C HIS A 198 14.51 -15.39 -5.57
N ALA A 199 15.43 -15.59 -4.62
CA ALA A 199 15.12 -15.48 -3.19
C ALA A 199 14.61 -14.07 -2.83
N LEU A 200 15.28 -13.02 -3.31
CA LEU A 200 14.88 -11.63 -3.08
C LEU A 200 13.51 -11.32 -3.73
N ALA A 201 13.33 -11.68 -4.99
CA ALA A 201 12.09 -11.46 -5.72
C ALA A 201 10.91 -12.21 -5.06
N GLY A 202 11.14 -13.43 -4.56
CA GLY A 202 10.16 -14.21 -3.81
C GLY A 202 9.77 -13.55 -2.49
N ALA A 203 10.74 -13.12 -1.69
CA ALA A 203 10.49 -12.41 -0.44
C ALA A 203 9.67 -11.12 -0.65
N LEU A 204 9.99 -10.37 -1.70
CA LEU A 204 9.26 -9.15 -2.06
C LEU A 204 7.87 -9.43 -2.63
N ALA A 205 7.68 -10.54 -3.33
CA ALA A 205 6.35 -10.96 -3.78
C ALA A 205 5.42 -11.25 -2.58
N GLU A 206 5.91 -11.96 -1.56
CA GLU A 206 5.15 -12.23 -0.33
C GLU A 206 4.83 -10.94 0.46
N LEU A 207 5.80 -10.04 0.56
CA LEU A 207 5.62 -8.72 1.19
C LEU A 207 4.57 -7.89 0.45
N THR A 208 4.66 -7.81 -0.89
CA THR A 208 3.68 -7.12 -1.72
C THR A 208 2.29 -7.76 -1.63
N LEU A 209 2.21 -9.10 -1.59
CA LEU A 209 0.95 -9.83 -1.46
C LEU A 209 0.28 -9.57 -0.11
N THR A 210 1.07 -9.55 0.98
CA THR A 210 0.59 -9.22 2.31
C THR A 210 -0.01 -7.82 2.34
N PHE A 211 0.69 -6.85 1.75
CA PHE A 211 0.22 -5.46 1.68
C PHE A 211 -1.02 -5.27 0.79
N LEU A 212 -1.16 -6.00 -0.32
CA LEU A 212 -2.33 -5.88 -1.20
C LEU A 212 -3.61 -6.51 -0.63
N ARG A 213 -3.51 -7.31 0.44
CA ARG A 213 -4.62 -8.04 1.05
C ARG A 213 -5.24 -7.35 2.27
N VAL A 214 -4.55 -6.37 2.85
CA VAL A 214 -5.06 -5.57 3.97
C VAL A 214 -6.08 -4.52 3.53
#